data_AF-A0A271K876-F1
#
_entry.id   AF-A0A271K876-F1
#
_cell.length_a   1.000
_cell.length_b   1.000
_cell.length_c   1.000
_cell.angle_alpha   90.00
_cell.angle_beta   90.00
_cell.angle_gamma   90.00
#
_symmetry.space_group_name_H-M   'P 1'
#
loop_
_entity.id
_entity.type
_entity.pdbx_description
1 polymer ?
#
loop_
_entity_poly.entity_id
_entity_poly.type
_entity_poly.pdbx_seq_one_letter_code
_entity_poly.pdbx_strand_id
1 'polypeptide(L)'
;MPKTDIRHIVTPDALVGKELERMSVDLHVRRALARLRLRFVTESATRRWPARRRGSFRCSPGRNKKLKADTFVYSATSAAGDEVSRKPVKRGIVFTALGDCTAARAAFAIHNVRKVALGL
;
A
#
# COMPACT_ATOMS: atom_id res chain seq x y z
N MET A 1 24.88 5.91 -6.59
CA MET A 1 23.95 5.79 -5.45
C MET A 1 24.04 4.39 -4.88
N PRO A 2 24.12 4.19 -3.55
CA PRO A 2 24.14 2.85 -2.99
C PRO A 2 22.84 2.13 -3.33
N LYS A 3 22.91 0.89 -3.84
CA LYS A 3 21.73 0.07 -4.11
C LYS A 3 21.03 -0.24 -2.78
N THR A 4 19.76 0.11 -2.68
CA THR A 4 18.92 -0.25 -1.53
C THR A 4 18.65 -1.76 -1.59
N ASP A 5 19.37 -2.54 -0.80
CA ASP A 5 19.09 -3.96 -0.62
C ASP A 5 17.81 -4.14 0.22
N ILE A 6 16.68 -4.32 -0.45
CA ILE A 6 15.45 -4.75 0.22
C ILE A 6 15.64 -6.22 0.62
N ARG A 7 15.46 -6.54 1.91
CA ARG A 7 15.69 -7.90 2.43
C ARG A 7 14.44 -8.59 2.95
N HIS A 8 13.42 -7.82 3.34
CA HIS A 8 12.23 -8.32 3.99
C HIS A 8 10.97 -7.67 3.42
N ILE A 9 9.97 -8.50 3.11
CA ILE A 9 8.58 -8.06 2.92
C ILE A 9 7.78 -8.59 4.08
N VAL A 10 7.08 -7.70 4.76
CA VAL A 10 6.29 -7.99 5.96
C VAL A 10 4.84 -7.70 5.62
N THR A 11 3.96 -8.68 5.82
CA THR A 11 2.54 -8.54 5.51
C THR A 11 1.69 -9.23 6.58
N PRO A 12 0.55 -8.63 6.99
CA PRO A 12 -0.39 -9.30 7.89
C PRO A 12 -1.11 -10.48 7.22
N ASP A 13 -1.10 -10.57 5.89
CA ASP A 13 -1.73 -11.66 5.16
C ASP A 13 -0.90 -12.95 5.19
N ALA A 14 -1.54 -14.08 4.92
CA ALA A 14 -0.91 -15.40 4.83
C ALA A 14 0.13 -15.49 3.69
N LEU A 15 0.08 -14.57 2.74
CA LEU A 15 0.98 -14.53 1.59
C LEU A 15 1.22 -13.11 1.08
N VAL A 16 2.34 -12.91 0.37
CA VAL A 16 2.67 -11.64 -0.27
C VAL A 16 1.86 -11.49 -1.56
N GLY A 17 1.16 -10.36 -1.69
CA GLY A 17 0.37 -10.03 -2.87
C GLY A 17 -1.00 -10.72 -2.93
N LYS A 18 -1.68 -10.89 -1.78
CA LYS A 18 -2.96 -11.62 -1.65
C LYS A 18 -4.01 -11.23 -2.69
N GLU A 19 -4.22 -9.94 -2.92
CA GLU A 19 -5.22 -9.51 -3.89
C GLU A 19 -4.86 -9.85 -5.35
N LEU A 20 -3.60 -10.20 -5.65
CA LEU A 20 -3.18 -10.64 -6.98
C LEU A 20 -3.64 -12.06 -7.32
N GLU A 21 -4.08 -12.84 -6.34
CA GLU A 21 -4.67 -14.18 -6.56
C GLU A 21 -5.89 -14.09 -7.47
N ARG A 22 -6.67 -13.00 -7.33
CA ARG A 22 -7.85 -12.71 -8.18
C ARG A 22 -7.49 -12.53 -9.65
N MET A 23 -6.24 -12.19 -9.93
CA MET A 23 -5.71 -11.98 -11.28
C MET A 23 -4.84 -13.16 -11.75
N SER A 24 -4.65 -14.19 -10.92
CA SER A 24 -3.78 -15.35 -11.21
C SER A 24 -2.32 -14.98 -11.56
N VAL A 25 -1.82 -13.85 -11.02
CA VAL A 25 -0.43 -13.37 -11.23
C VAL A 25 0.44 -13.48 -9.98
N ASP A 26 -0.14 -13.90 -8.86
CA ASP A 26 0.48 -13.98 -7.54
C ASP A 26 1.74 -14.88 -7.53
N LEU A 27 1.68 -16.07 -8.13
CA LEU A 27 2.80 -17.01 -8.17
C LEU A 27 4.00 -16.45 -8.94
N HIS A 28 3.75 -15.77 -10.06
CA HIS A 28 4.78 -15.15 -10.88
C HIS A 28 5.51 -14.06 -10.11
N VAL A 29 4.76 -13.19 -9.43
CA VAL A 29 5.31 -12.11 -8.59
C VAL A 29 6.11 -12.68 -7.42
N ARG A 30 5.57 -13.65 -6.68
CA ARG A 30 6.27 -14.28 -5.55
C ARG A 30 7.57 -14.96 -5.99
N ARG A 31 7.58 -15.64 -7.15
CA ARG A 31 8.80 -16.24 -7.73
C ARG A 31 9.84 -15.18 -8.10
N ALA A 32 9.42 -14.10 -8.74
CA ALA A 32 10.32 -13.00 -9.10
C ALA A 32 10.96 -12.37 -7.84
N LEU A 33 10.15 -12.09 -6.81
CA LEU A 33 10.64 -11.56 -5.53
C LEU A 33 11.57 -12.55 -4.80
N ALA A 34 11.27 -13.86 -4.82
CA ALA A 34 12.12 -14.88 -4.22
C ALA A 34 13.49 -14.99 -4.91
N ARG A 35 13.56 -14.81 -6.24
CA ARG A 35 14.84 -14.76 -6.99
C ARG A 35 15.71 -13.58 -6.58
N LEU A 36 15.11 -12.49 -6.10
CA LEU A 36 15.82 -11.36 -5.50
C LEU A 36 16.27 -11.63 -4.06
N ARG A 37 16.13 -12.87 -3.56
CA ARG A 37 16.49 -13.31 -2.20
C ARG A 37 15.74 -12.55 -1.10
N LEU A 38 14.55 -12.05 -1.41
CA LEU A 38 13.67 -11.43 -0.43
C LEU A 38 13.10 -12.49 0.52
N ARG A 39 13.13 -12.21 1.82
CA ARG A 39 12.47 -13.04 2.82
C ARG A 39 11.07 -12.52 3.10
N PHE A 40 10.07 -13.38 2.96
CA PHE A 40 8.68 -13.08 3.32
C PHE A 40 8.45 -13.35 4.80
N VAL A 41 7.80 -12.40 5.47
CA VAL A 41 7.37 -12.46 6.86
C VAL A 41 5.86 -12.23 6.85
N THR A 42 5.12 -13.30 6.61
CA THR A 42 3.66 -13.34 6.51
C THR A 42 3.03 -13.39 7.90
N GLU A 43 1.72 -13.17 7.96
CA GLU A 43 0.95 -13.16 9.22
C GLU A 43 1.61 -12.26 10.27
N SER A 44 2.14 -11.12 9.81
CA SER A 44 3.01 -10.26 10.59
C SER A 44 2.81 -8.79 10.25
N ALA A 45 2.53 -7.97 11.26
CA ALA A 45 2.44 -6.52 11.10
C ALA A 45 3.55 -5.79 11.86
N THR A 46 4.02 -4.66 11.30
CA THR A 46 4.97 -3.78 11.99
C THR A 46 4.24 -2.96 13.05
N ARG A 47 4.55 -3.17 14.33
CA ARG A 47 3.90 -2.42 15.43
C ARG A 47 4.49 -1.03 15.65
N ARG A 48 5.81 -0.88 15.49
CA ARG A 48 6.54 0.37 15.74
C ARG A 48 7.86 0.38 14.99
N TRP A 49 8.15 1.50 14.33
CA TRP A 49 9.48 1.81 13.80
C TRP A 49 10.16 2.85 14.71
N PRO A 50 11.32 2.53 15.32
CA PRO A 50 11.99 3.49 16.20
C PRO A 50 12.72 4.58 15.39
N ALA A 51 12.77 5.81 15.93
CA ALA A 51 13.38 6.97 15.26
C ALA A 51 14.91 6.86 15.02
N ARG A 52 15.58 5.88 15.65
CA ARG A 52 17.03 5.67 15.47
C ARG A 52 17.28 4.82 14.21
N ARG A 53 18.19 5.29 13.34
CA ARG A 53 18.52 4.79 11.98
C ARG A 53 18.84 3.29 11.84
N ARG A 54 18.97 2.55 12.94
CA ARG A 54 19.09 1.08 12.96
C ARG A 54 17.86 0.53 13.67
N GLY A 55 16.76 0.43 12.95
CA GLY A 55 15.48 0.04 13.50
C GLY A 55 15.40 -1.47 13.66
N SER A 56 15.25 -1.94 14.90
CA SER A 56 14.66 -3.26 15.12
C SER A 56 13.14 -3.09 15.16
N PHE A 57 12.42 -3.62 14.18
CA PHE A 57 10.96 -3.58 14.21
C PHE A 57 10.38 -4.90 14.71
N ARG A 58 9.20 -4.82 15.33
CA ARG A 58 8.52 -5.92 16.00
C ARG A 58 7.36 -6.40 15.14
N CYS A 59 7.37 -7.68 14.78
CA CYS A 59 6.28 -8.39 14.10
C CYS A 59 5.44 -9.22 15.10
N SER A 60 4.16 -9.44 14.80
CA SER A 60 3.15 -10.15 15.62
C SER A 60 2.22 -10.96 14.71
N PRO A 61 1.72 -12.18 15.06
CA PRO A 61 1.47 -12.65 16.43
C PRO A 61 2.23 -13.91 16.90
N GLY A 62 2.33 -14.05 18.24
CA GLY A 62 2.87 -15.23 18.94
C GLY A 62 4.35 -15.13 19.35
N ARG A 63 5.22 -14.55 18.51
CA ARG A 63 6.61 -14.25 18.88
C ARG A 63 7.02 -12.87 18.40
N ASN A 64 7.38 -12.08 19.40
CA ASN A 64 7.99 -10.78 19.34
C ASN A 64 9.36 -10.80 18.61
N LYS A 65 9.37 -10.99 17.28
CA LYS A 65 10.60 -11.04 16.47
C LYS A 65 11.08 -9.62 16.17
N LYS A 66 12.38 -9.39 16.38
CA LYS A 66 13.07 -8.16 16.00
C LYS A 66 13.73 -8.38 14.63
N LEU A 67 13.40 -7.55 13.66
CA LEU A 67 14.05 -7.52 12.35
C LEU A 67 14.90 -6.25 12.24
N LYS A 68 16.18 -6.41 11.93
CA LYS A 68 17.12 -5.28 11.75
C LYS A 68 16.97 -4.75 10.34
N ALA A 69 16.74 -3.45 10.20
CA ALA A 69 16.79 -2.76 8.92
C ALA A 69 17.30 -1.32 9.11
N ASP A 70 18.00 -0.81 8.09
CA ASP A 70 18.49 0.57 8.04
C ASP A 70 17.48 1.51 7.37
N THR A 71 16.49 0.94 6.66
CA THR A 71 15.44 1.67 5.94
C THR A 71 14.11 0.95 6.08
N PHE A 72 13.04 1.72 6.24
CA PHE A 72 11.66 1.22 6.29
C PHE A 72 10.87 1.83 5.15
N VAL A 73 10.35 0.98 4.27
CA VAL A 73 9.40 1.37 3.23
C VAL A 73 8.01 0.97 3.70
N TYR A 74 7.11 1.95 3.77
CA TYR A 74 5.72 1.72 4.16
C TYR A 74 4.82 1.74 2.94
N SER A 75 4.05 0.67 2.75
CA SER A 75 3.08 0.52 1.67
C SER A 75 1.75 0.10 2.26
N ALA A 76 1.00 1.07 2.78
CA ALA A 76 -0.35 0.84 3.28
C ALA A 76 -1.39 1.54 2.41
N THR A 77 -2.64 1.44 2.85
CA THR A 77 -3.79 2.04 2.18
C THR A 77 -3.56 3.53 1.98
N SER A 78 -3.70 3.97 0.72
CA SER A 78 -3.67 5.40 0.37
C SER A 78 -4.93 6.11 0.90
N ALA A 79 -4.78 7.38 1.23
CA ALA A 79 -5.92 8.26 1.54
C ALA A 79 -6.34 9.05 0.29
N ALA A 80 -7.58 9.51 0.26
CA ALA A 80 -8.06 10.39 -0.80
C ALA A 80 -7.36 11.76 -0.73
N GLY A 81 -6.83 12.23 -1.86
CA GLY A 81 -6.24 13.57 -2.00
C GLY A 81 -7.29 14.58 -2.48
N ASP A 82 -8.13 15.07 -1.58
CA ASP A 82 -9.29 15.94 -1.87
C ASP A 82 -9.04 17.44 -1.58
N GLU A 83 -7.79 17.83 -1.34
CA GLU A 83 -7.39 19.21 -0.98
C GLU A 83 -7.94 20.29 -1.93
N VAL A 84 -7.86 20.03 -3.23
CA VAL A 84 -8.35 20.96 -4.25
C VAL A 84 -9.88 21.03 -4.23
N SER A 85 -10.55 19.89 -4.09
CA SER A 85 -12.02 19.78 -4.01
C SER A 85 -12.60 20.56 -2.83
N ARG A 86 -11.86 20.70 -1.71
CA ARG A 86 -12.34 21.47 -0.55
C ARG A 86 -12.49 22.97 -0.81
N LYS A 87 -11.73 23.57 -1.75
CA LYS A 87 -11.77 25.02 -1.98
C LYS A 87 -13.08 25.46 -2.67
N PRO A 88 -13.54 24.82 -3.76
CA PRO A 88 -14.83 25.13 -4.38
C PRO A 88 -16.02 24.89 -3.45
N VAL A 89 -16.00 23.80 -2.65
CA VAL A 89 -17.06 23.51 -1.64
C VAL A 89 -17.25 24.70 -0.70
N LYS A 90 -16.15 25.25 -0.16
CA LYS A 90 -16.19 26.41 0.74
C LYS A 90 -16.73 27.69 0.09
N ARG A 91 -16.69 27.78 -1.25
CA ARG A 91 -17.18 28.91 -2.05
C ARG A 91 -18.59 28.70 -2.58
N GLY A 92 -19.25 27.59 -2.23
CA GLY A 92 -20.57 27.24 -2.76
C GLY A 92 -20.58 26.91 -4.26
N ILE A 93 -19.41 26.60 -4.83
CA ILE A 93 -19.30 26.22 -6.25
C ILE A 93 -19.75 24.78 -6.39
N VAL A 94 -20.72 24.54 -7.27
CA VAL A 94 -21.20 23.20 -7.59
C VAL A 94 -20.22 22.52 -8.55
N PHE A 95 -19.76 21.32 -8.17
CA PHE A 95 -18.92 20.46 -9.00
C PHE A 95 -19.07 19.00 -8.57
N THR A 96 -18.60 18.09 -9.41
CA THR A 96 -18.54 16.65 -9.10
C THR A 96 -17.09 16.20 -9.00
N ALA A 97 -16.66 15.75 -7.82
CA ALA A 97 -15.36 15.11 -7.65
C ALA A 97 -15.40 13.68 -8.21
N LEU A 98 -14.36 13.26 -8.92
CA LEU A 98 -14.29 11.96 -9.59
C LEU A 98 -12.91 11.30 -9.38
N GLY A 99 -12.90 9.96 -9.36
CA GLY A 99 -11.68 9.19 -9.23
C GLY A 99 -11.15 9.13 -7.79
N ASP A 100 -9.84 8.97 -7.64
CA ASP A 100 -9.21 8.64 -6.36
C ASP A 100 -9.30 9.74 -5.29
N CYS A 101 -9.57 10.99 -5.70
CA CYS A 101 -9.83 12.08 -4.77
C CYS A 101 -11.16 11.93 -4.01
N THR A 102 -12.05 11.03 -4.45
CA THR A 102 -13.29 10.69 -3.72
C THR A 102 -13.09 9.52 -2.75
N ALA A 103 -12.24 8.56 -3.14
CA ALA A 103 -11.82 7.40 -2.37
C ALA A 103 -10.68 6.74 -3.14
N ALA A 104 -9.54 6.47 -2.50
CA ALA A 104 -8.35 5.93 -3.16
C ALA A 104 -8.56 4.50 -3.69
N ARG A 105 -9.11 4.37 -4.91
CA ARG A 105 -9.58 3.14 -5.54
C ARG A 105 -9.32 3.23 -7.05
N ALA A 106 -8.06 3.13 -7.46
CA ALA A 106 -7.64 3.36 -8.84
C ALA A 106 -8.43 2.52 -9.87
N ALA A 107 -8.72 1.26 -9.55
CA ALA A 107 -9.51 0.37 -10.43
C ALA A 107 -10.95 0.86 -10.68
N PHE A 108 -11.52 1.64 -9.76
CA PHE A 108 -12.87 2.20 -9.86
C PHE A 108 -12.91 3.62 -10.41
N ALA A 109 -11.75 4.27 -10.60
CA ALA A 109 -11.71 5.66 -11.05
C ALA A 109 -12.39 5.83 -12.41
N ILE A 110 -12.07 4.98 -13.38
CA ILE A 110 -12.67 5.01 -14.73
C ILE A 110 -14.16 4.67 -14.67
N HIS A 111 -14.55 3.69 -13.85
CA HIS A 111 -15.96 3.31 -13.69
C HIS A 111 -16.81 4.48 -13.19
N ASN A 112 -16.37 5.16 -12.13
CA ASN A 112 -17.09 6.29 -11.55
C ASN A 112 -17.19 7.47 -12.53
N VAL A 113 -16.10 7.77 -13.24
CA VAL A 113 -16.09 8.82 -14.27
C VAL A 113 -17.10 8.50 -15.37
N ARG A 114 -17.05 7.27 -15.91
CA ARG A 114 -17.97 6.84 -16.97
C ARG A 114 -19.43 6.90 -16.53
N LYS A 115 -19.72 6.48 -15.29
CA LYS A 115 -21.09 6.52 -14.75
C LYS A 115 -21.65 7.94 -14.72
N VAL A 116 -20.85 8.91 -14.30
CA VAL A 116 -21.27 10.32 -14.29
C VAL A 116 -21.40 10.86 -15.71
N ALA A 117 -20.46 10.58 -16.60
CA ALA A 117 -20.51 11.02 -17.99
C ALA A 117 -21.71 10.49 -18.78
N LEU A 118 -22.25 9.31 -18.42
CA LEU A 118 -23.45 8.74 -19.05
C LEU A 118 -24.77 9.26 -18.46
N GLY A 119 -24.73 9.94 -17.32
CA GLY A 119 -25.90 10.52 -16.65
C GLY A 119 -25.99 12.05 -16.78
N LEU A 120 -24.99 12.66 -17.43
CA LEU A 120 -24.97 14.06 -17.87
C LEU A 120 -25.35 14.12 -19.36
#